data_AF-A0A5P0YTN6-F1
#
_entry.id   AF-A0A5P0YTN6-F1
#
_cell.length_a   1.000
_cell.length_b   1.000
_cell.length_c   1.000
_cell.angle_alpha   90.00
_cell.angle_beta   90.00
_cell.angle_gamma   90.00
#
_symmetry.space_group_name_H-M   'P 1'
#
loop_
_entity.id
_entity.type
_entity.pdbx_description
1 polymer ?
#
loop_
_entity_poly.entity_id
_entity_poly.type
_entity_poly.pdbx_seq_one_letter_code
_entity_poly.pdbx_strand_id
1 'polypeptide(L)'
;MELVERALPAVEEHADQAAESACLLADVVSAGGWSVVAVEDALTAIETLAEALGGIVPELRDVLAAATAAASTARRRLGLPVDTEPEPAVEGVIPAPRTGRRPRRRGLGPGFKGVR
;
A
#
# COMPACT_ATOMS: atom_id res chain seq x y z
N MET A 1 21.45 3.98 -14.56
CA MET A 1 20.65 2.90 -15.15
C MET A 1 19.75 3.53 -16.19
N GLU A 2 19.69 2.98 -17.40
CA GLU A 2 18.65 3.37 -18.37
C GLU A 2 17.33 2.69 -17.99
N LEU A 3 16.22 3.42 -18.08
CA LEU A 3 14.89 2.83 -17.91
C LEU A 3 14.67 1.81 -19.03
N VAL A 4 14.27 0.60 -18.66
CA VAL A 4 13.89 -0.43 -19.64
C VAL A 4 12.54 -0.04 -20.24
N GLU A 5 12.38 -0.18 -21.56
CA GLU A 5 11.13 0.19 -22.27
C GLU A 5 9.89 -0.58 -21.80
N ARG A 6 10.07 -1.73 -21.13
CA ARG A 6 9.00 -2.49 -20.48
C ARG A 6 9.47 -3.00 -19.13
N ALA A 7 8.61 -2.84 -18.12
CA ALA A 7 8.84 -3.51 -16.85
C ALA A 7 8.38 -4.98 -16.94
N LEU A 8 8.63 -5.77 -15.89
CA LEU A 8 7.99 -7.07 -15.78
C LEU A 8 6.47 -6.87 -15.77
N PRO A 9 5.66 -7.67 -16.47
CA PRO A 9 4.21 -7.43 -16.61
C PRO A 9 3.49 -7.22 -15.28
N ALA A 10 3.89 -7.93 -14.23
CA ALA A 10 3.31 -7.76 -12.89
C ALA A 10 3.59 -6.38 -12.28
N VAL A 11 4.75 -5.77 -12.58
CA VAL A 11 5.08 -4.41 -12.12
C VAL A 11 4.22 -3.38 -12.84
N GLU A 12 3.99 -3.54 -14.15
CA GLU A 12 3.11 -2.65 -14.91
C GLU A 12 1.67 -2.72 -14.41
N GLU A 13 1.13 -3.92 -14.19
CA GLU A 13 -0.23 -4.13 -13.65
C GLU A 13 -0.38 -3.52 -12.25
N HIS A 14 0.58 -3.74 -11.35
CA HIS A 14 0.52 -3.16 -10.01
C HIS A 14 0.69 -1.64 -10.01
N ALA A 15 1.51 -1.08 -10.90
CA ALA A 15 1.65 0.36 -11.04
C ALA A 15 0.36 1.01 -11.57
N ASP A 16 -0.29 0.39 -12.55
CA ASP A 16 -1.59 0.82 -13.08
C ASP A 16 -2.67 0.79 -11.99
N GLN A 17 -2.77 -0.33 -11.26
CA GLN A 17 -3.73 -0.47 -10.16
C GLN A 17 -3.48 0.52 -9.02
N ALA A 18 -2.22 0.84 -8.71
CA ALA A 18 -1.88 1.86 -7.71
C ALA A 18 -2.34 3.25 -8.15
N ALA A 19 -2.15 3.60 -9.42
CA ALA A 19 -2.62 4.87 -9.99
C ALA A 19 -4.15 4.95 -9.98
N GLU A 20 -4.86 3.89 -10.40
CA GLU A 20 -6.32 3.82 -10.36
C GLU A 20 -6.85 3.97 -8.92
N SER A 21 -6.25 3.24 -7.97
CA SER A 21 -6.64 3.30 -6.56
C SER A 21 -6.45 4.68 -5.95
N ALA A 22 -5.38 5.40 -6.32
CA ALA A 22 -5.15 6.77 -5.87
C ALA A 22 -6.23 7.74 -6.38
N CYS A 23 -6.64 7.61 -7.64
CA CYS A 23 -7.74 8.39 -8.21
C CYS A 23 -9.06 8.10 -7.49
N LEU A 24 -9.41 6.82 -7.31
CA LEU A 24 -10.63 6.41 -6.61
C LEU A 24 -10.66 6.92 -5.15
N LEU A 25 -9.52 6.87 -4.46
CA LEU A 25 -9.41 7.39 -3.10
C LEU A 25 -9.66 8.90 -3.07
N ALA A 26 -9.07 9.66 -4.00
CA ALA A 26 -9.29 11.11 -4.11
C ALA A 26 -10.76 11.46 -4.36
N ASP A 27 -11.45 10.70 -5.22
CA ASP A 27 -12.87 10.89 -5.51
C ASP A 27 -13.73 10.60 -4.27
N VAL A 28 -13.47 9.50 -3.57
CA VAL A 28 -14.25 9.11 -2.37
C VAL A 28 -14.05 10.11 -1.22
N VAL A 29 -12.81 10.54 -0.95
CA VAL A 29 -12.53 11.44 0.17
C VAL A 29 -13.02 12.86 -0.07
N SER A 30 -13.27 13.24 -1.33
CA SER A 30 -13.96 14.50 -1.64
C SER A 30 -15.41 14.52 -1.11
N ALA A 31 -16.01 13.34 -0.89
CA ALA A 31 -17.37 13.17 -0.40
C ALA A 31 -17.45 12.67 1.05
N GLY A 32 -16.40 12.03 1.58
CA GLY A 32 -16.34 11.48 2.94
C GLY A 32 -15.00 11.77 3.61
N GLY A 33 -15.02 12.18 4.88
CA GLY A 33 -13.77 12.49 5.60
C GLY A 33 -12.84 11.28 5.75
N TRP A 34 -11.60 11.56 6.18
CA TRP A 34 -10.59 10.55 6.46
C TRP A 34 -10.78 9.92 7.85
N SER A 35 -10.57 8.61 7.97
CA SER A 35 -10.33 7.94 9.25
C SER A 35 -8.83 7.93 9.56
N VAL A 36 -8.46 7.80 10.85
CA VAL A 36 -7.06 7.71 11.28
C VAL A 36 -6.32 6.60 10.53
N VAL A 37 -6.90 5.39 10.47
CA VAL A 37 -6.32 4.24 9.78
C VAL A 37 -6.14 4.52 8.28
N ALA A 38 -7.13 5.14 7.63
CA ALA A 38 -7.02 5.46 6.21
C ALA A 38 -5.90 6.47 5.93
N VAL A 39 -5.65 7.42 6.83
CA VAL A 39 -4.52 8.35 6.70
C VAL A 39 -3.19 7.61 6.89
N GLU A 40 -3.08 6.76 7.91
CA GLU A 40 -1.86 5.97 8.17
C GLU A 40 -1.50 5.08 6.96
N ASP A 41 -2.48 4.37 6.41
CA ASP A 41 -2.30 3.51 5.24
C ASP A 41 -1.88 4.32 4.00
N ALA A 42 -2.50 5.49 3.77
CA ALA A 42 -2.16 6.35 2.64
C ALA A 42 -0.74 6.94 2.76
N LEU A 43 -0.34 7.38 3.95
CA LEU A 43 1.03 7.90 4.19
C LEU A 43 2.07 6.79 4.06
N THR A 44 1.78 5.58 4.57
CA THR A 44 2.65 4.39 4.42
C THR A 44 2.83 4.04 2.94
N ALA A 45 1.76 4.10 2.14
CA ALA A 45 1.84 3.84 0.70
C ALA A 45 2.73 4.85 -0.03
N ILE A 46 2.62 6.15 0.31
CA ILE A 46 3.48 7.20 -0.26
C ILE A 46 4.96 6.94 0.06
N GLU A 47 5.27 6.65 1.33
CA GLU A 47 6.63 6.37 1.77
C GLU A 47 7.21 5.13 1.06
N THR A 48 6.43 4.05 0.99
CA THR A 48 6.83 2.79 0.33
C THR A 48 7.10 2.99 -1.17
N LEU A 49 6.23 3.71 -1.88
CA LEU A 49 6.40 3.98 -3.31
C LEU A 49 7.57 4.93 -3.57
N ALA A 50 7.76 5.94 -2.73
CA ALA A 50 8.90 6.85 -2.82
C ALA A 50 10.24 6.12 -2.61
N GLU A 51 10.31 5.19 -1.66
CA GLU A 51 11.49 4.35 -1.44
C GLU A 51 11.76 3.42 -2.64
N ALA A 52 10.73 2.74 -3.16
CA ALA A 52 10.86 1.86 -4.32
C ALA A 52 11.36 2.61 -5.57
N LEU A 53 10.79 3.79 -5.85
CA LEU A 53 11.20 4.63 -6.97
C LEU A 53 12.60 5.24 -6.76
N GLY A 54 12.97 5.57 -5.53
CA GLY A 54 14.32 6.02 -5.17
C GLY A 54 15.41 4.96 -5.37
N GLY A 55 15.03 3.69 -5.52
CA GLY A 55 15.95 2.60 -5.87
C GLY A 55 16.36 2.57 -7.34
N ILE A 56 15.69 3.32 -8.24
CA ILE A 56 15.93 3.27 -9.69
C ILE A 56 17.24 3.97 -10.06
N VAL A 57 17.44 5.21 -9.62
CA VAL A 57 18.70 5.95 -9.77
C VAL A 57 18.95 6.85 -8.55
N PRO A 58 20.21 7.12 -8.17
CA PRO A 58 20.53 7.92 -6.99
C PRO A 58 19.87 9.31 -6.96
N GLU A 59 19.78 9.98 -8.11
CA GLU A 59 19.20 11.30 -8.23
C GLU A 59 17.70 11.31 -7.88
N LEU A 60 16.98 10.22 -8.18
CA LEU A 60 15.58 10.07 -7.79
C LEU A 60 15.42 9.94 -6.28
N ARG A 61 16.37 9.31 -5.58
CA ARG A 61 16.34 9.21 -4.12
C ARG A 61 16.35 10.59 -3.47
N ASP A 62 17.21 11.49 -3.96
CA ASP A 62 17.30 12.86 -3.43
C ASP A 62 16.03 13.65 -3.71
N VAL A 63 15.44 13.51 -4.91
CA VAL A 63 14.18 14.16 -5.26
C VAL A 63 13.02 13.63 -4.40
N LEU A 64 12.95 12.31 -4.19
CA LEU A 64 11.87 11.66 -3.46
C LEU A 64 12.02 11.74 -1.93
N ALA A 65 13.20 12.08 -1.41
CA ALA A 65 13.42 12.34 0.01
C ALA A 65 12.52 13.48 0.53
N ALA A 66 12.17 14.45 -0.33
CA ALA A 66 11.23 15.50 0.04
C ALA A 66 9.81 14.95 0.28
N ALA A 67 9.38 13.96 -0.51
CA ALA A 67 8.06 13.33 -0.37
C ALA A 67 7.97 12.49 0.91
N THR A 68 9.01 11.71 1.23
CA THR A 68 9.06 10.94 2.49
C THR A 68 9.12 11.86 3.71
N ALA A 69 9.90 12.95 3.65
CA ALA A 69 9.95 13.96 4.71
C ALA A 69 8.59 14.67 4.91
N ALA A 70 7.86 14.93 3.83
CA ALA A 70 6.52 15.50 3.88
C ALA A 70 5.53 14.52 4.55
N ALA A 71 5.55 13.23 4.18
CA ALA A 71 4.71 12.20 4.78
C ALA A 71 4.99 12.04 6.29
N SER A 72 6.25 11.95 6.69
CA SER A 72 6.67 11.94 8.10
C SER A 72 6.24 13.20 8.86
N THR A 73 6.28 14.37 8.21
CA THR A 73 5.78 15.61 8.81
C THR A 73 4.28 15.60 8.99
N ALA A 74 3.52 15.05 8.03
CA ALA A 74 2.08 14.87 8.14
C ALA A 74 1.73 13.93 9.30
N ARG A 75 2.41 12.78 9.44
CA ARG A 75 2.24 11.86 10.57
C ARG A 75 2.38 12.59 11.92
N ARG A 76 3.47 13.34 12.11
CA ARG A 76 3.71 14.11 13.35
C ARG A 76 2.60 15.12 13.63
N ARG A 77 2.13 15.85 12.61
CA ARG A 77 1.07 16.86 12.78
C ARG A 77 -0.28 16.23 13.13
N LEU A 78 -0.50 14.99 12.72
CA LEU A 78 -1.72 14.24 12.98
C LEU A 78 -1.64 13.38 14.26
N GLY A 79 -0.51 13.42 14.97
CA GLY A 79 -0.28 12.60 16.17
C GLY A 79 -0.17 11.10 15.87
N LEU A 80 0.14 10.74 14.62
CA LEU A 80 0.29 9.35 14.19
C LEU A 80 1.69 8.85 14.53
N PRO A 81 1.85 7.54 14.80
CA PRO A 81 3.17 6.95 14.97
C PRO A 81 4.00 7.20 13.71
N VAL A 82 5.20 7.73 13.90
CA VAL A 82 6.23 7.73 12.86
C VAL A 82 6.92 6.39 12.99
N ASP A 83 6.72 5.50 12.01
CA ASP A 83 7.49 4.27 11.95
C ASP A 83 8.96 4.66 11.83
N THR A 84 9.67 4.54 12.95
CA THR A 84 11.08 4.85 13.04
C THR A 84 11.80 3.51 13.00
N GLU A 85 12.65 3.38 11.99
CA GLU A 85 13.54 2.25 11.67
C GLU A 85 12.90 0.99 11.05
N PRO A 86 13.43 0.53 9.91
CA PRO A 86 13.23 -0.84 9.49
C PRO A 86 13.96 -1.72 10.51
N GLU A 87 13.22 -2.55 11.24
CA GLU A 87 13.77 -3.76 11.84
C GLU A 87 14.66 -4.45 10.78
N PRO A 88 15.90 -4.86 11.12
CA PRO A 88 16.80 -5.44 10.14
C PRO A 88 16.09 -6.60 9.45
N ALA A 89 15.91 -6.47 8.14
CA ALA A 89 15.30 -7.49 7.31
C ALA A 89 16.05 -8.80 7.56
N VAL A 90 15.41 -9.72 8.29
CA VAL A 90 15.80 -11.12 8.27
C VAL A 90 15.68 -11.56 6.82
N GLU A 91 16.85 -11.76 6.23
CA GLU A 91 17.05 -12.17 4.85
C GLU A 91 16.21 -13.43 4.58
N GLY A 92 15.17 -13.25 3.76
CA GLY A 92 14.45 -14.35 3.13
C GLY A 92 13.15 -14.81 3.78
N VAL A 93 12.13 -13.94 3.91
CA VAL A 93 10.72 -14.35 3.72
C VAL A 93 9.94 -13.18 3.13
N ILE A 94 9.47 -13.31 1.88
CA ILE A 94 8.43 -12.44 1.33
C ILE A 94 7.19 -12.59 2.24
N PRO A 95 6.69 -11.54 2.91
CA PRO A 95 5.46 -11.66 3.66
C PRO A 95 4.32 -11.89 2.66
N ALA A 96 3.77 -13.10 2.66
CA ALA A 96 2.58 -13.41 1.88
C ALA A 96 1.47 -12.40 2.22
N PRO A 97 0.64 -11.99 1.24
CA PRO A 97 -0.46 -11.08 1.50
C PRO A 97 -1.31 -11.64 2.64
N ARG A 98 -1.53 -10.82 3.68
CA ARG A 98 -2.39 -11.15 4.81
C ARG A 98 -3.80 -11.35 4.28
N THR A 99 -4.12 -12.58 3.89
CA THR A 99 -5.46 -12.98 3.50
C THR A 99 -6.36 -12.69 4.69
N GLY A 100 -7.19 -11.66 4.54
CA GLY A 100 -8.21 -11.30 5.49
C GLY A 100 -8.98 -12.56 5.91
N ARG A 101 -9.07 -12.76 7.22
CA ARG A 101 -9.80 -13.83 7.89
C ARG A 101 -11.23 -13.88 7.34
N ARG A 102 -11.49 -14.71 6.34
CA ARG A 102 -12.84 -14.95 5.83
C ARG A 102 -13.70 -15.45 7.00
N PRO A 103 -14.88 -14.86 7.24
CA PRO A 103 -15.83 -15.44 8.18
C PRO A 103 -16.23 -16.80 7.64
N ARG A 104 -16.03 -17.84 8.44
CA ARG A 104 -16.50 -19.21 8.15
C ARG A 104 -18.02 -19.16 7.98
N ARG A 105 -18.49 -19.10 6.73
CA ARG A 105 -19.90 -19.37 6.42
C ARG A 105 -20.14 -20.84 6.79
N ARG A 106 -20.88 -21.03 7.89
CA ARG A 106 -21.45 -22.30 8.34
C ARG A 106 -22.38 -22.78 7.22
N GLY A 107 -21.87 -23.61 6.33
CA GLY A 107 -22.67 -24.39 5.40
C GLY A 107 -23.50 -25.41 6.18
N LEU A 108 -24.78 -25.52 5.85
CA LEU A 108 -25.76 -26.37 6.53
C LEU A 108 -25.29 -27.82 6.60
N GLY A 109 -25.41 -28.42 7.79
CA GLY A 109 -24.99 -29.79 8.08
C GLY A 109 -25.67 -30.86 7.21
N PRO A 110 -25.30 -32.15 7.41
CA PRO A 110 -25.77 -33.25 6.57
C PRO A 110 -27.28 -33.43 6.73
N GLY A 111 -28.05 -32.98 5.73
CA GLY A 111 -29.51 -33.00 5.80
C GLY A 111 -30.23 -32.03 4.86
N PHE A 112 -29.54 -31.17 4.12
CA PHE A 112 -30.18 -30.28 3.15
C PHE A 112 -30.73 -31.07 1.95
N LYS A 113 -32.05 -31.31 1.93
CA LYS A 113 -32.80 -31.76 0.75
C LYS A 113 -33.38 -30.54 0.06
N GLY A 114 -32.87 -30.25 -1.15
CA GLY A 114 -33.40 -29.18 -1.99
C GLY A 114 -34.88 -29.40 -2.32
N VAL A 115 -35.63 -28.30 -2.35
CA VAL A 115 -37.05 -28.27 -2.71
C VAL A 115 -37.19 -28.51 -4.21
N ARG A 116 -38.12 -29.39 -4.62
CA ARG A 116 -38.53 -29.58 -6.02
C ARG A 116 -39.68 -28.65 -6.37
#